data_AF-A0A7W0I058-F1
#
_entry.id   AF-A0A7W0I058-F1
#
_cell.length_a   1.000
_cell.length_b   1.000
_cell.length_c   1.000
_cell.angle_alpha   90.00
_cell.angle_beta   90.00
_cell.angle_gamma   90.00
#
_symmetry.space_group_name_H-M   'P 1'
#
loop_
_entity.id
_entity.type
_entity.pdbx_description
1 polymer ?
#
loop_
_entity_poly.entity_id
_entity_poly.type
_entity_poly.pdbx_seq_one_letter_code
_entity_poly.pdbx_strand_id
1 'polypeptide(L)'
;MIKPVLKYLDIVQIKDGSKGFLARGAAYIGEEEVEGVEYFYFRVMTTDRLLSILDKEKIFDGRATFIVHTFDQTAIEERINAVLQDSIRPTWGEVAIAINRYLSWEYDNIKYETIEEALERINNVD
;
A
#
# COMPACT_ATOMS: atom_id res chain seq x y z
N MET A 1 -8.07 11.73 -17.62
CA MET A 1 -7.74 10.56 -16.80
C MET A 1 -6.59 10.95 -15.91
N ILE A 2 -6.67 10.63 -14.63
CA ILE A 2 -5.62 10.91 -13.66
C ILE A 2 -4.53 9.86 -13.80
N LYS A 3 -3.29 10.33 -13.90
CA LYS A 3 -2.08 9.52 -14.00
C LYS A 3 -1.37 9.55 -12.64
N PRO A 4 -1.47 8.47 -11.82
CA PRO A 4 -0.72 8.40 -10.58
C PRO A 4 0.77 8.23 -10.88
N VAL A 5 1.61 8.86 -10.08
CA VAL A 5 3.06 8.73 -10.14
C VAL A 5 3.64 8.46 -8.76
N LEU A 6 4.69 7.64 -8.71
CA LEU A 6 5.47 7.42 -7.51
C LEU A 6 6.36 8.64 -7.29
N LYS A 7 6.03 9.47 -6.29
CA LYS A 7 6.80 10.69 -5.96
C LYS A 7 7.98 10.36 -5.05
N TYR A 8 7.79 9.42 -4.14
CA TYR A 8 8.80 8.99 -3.19
C TYR A 8 8.55 7.56 -2.74
N LEU A 9 9.62 6.87 -2.34
CA LEU A 9 9.56 5.53 -1.79
C LEU A 9 10.47 5.44 -0.56
N ASP A 10 9.89 5.02 0.57
CA ASP A 10 10.63 4.67 1.77
C ASP A 10 10.56 3.15 1.98
N ILE A 11 11.69 2.53 2.31
CA ILE A 11 11.77 1.11 2.68
C ILE A 11 12.69 0.94 3.88
N VAL A 12 12.11 0.47 4.99
CA VAL A 12 12.81 0.26 6.25
C VAL A 12 12.91 -1.23 6.56
N GLN A 13 14.15 -1.73 6.62
CA GLN A 13 14.42 -3.12 6.99
C GLN A 13 14.02 -3.39 8.46
N ILE A 14 13.36 -4.51 8.69
CA ILE A 14 13.08 -5.04 10.03
C ILE A 14 14.15 -6.06 10.39
N LYS A 15 14.87 -5.80 11.49
CA LYS A 15 15.84 -6.74 12.07
C LYS A 15 15.30 -7.29 13.37
N ASP A 16 14.78 -8.51 13.33
CA ASP A 16 14.18 -9.20 14.49
C ASP A 16 14.87 -10.53 14.84
N GLY A 17 16.02 -10.81 14.22
CA GLY A 17 16.78 -12.04 14.42
C GLY A 17 16.21 -13.29 13.75
N SER A 18 15.07 -13.21 13.06
CA SER A 18 14.53 -14.34 12.30
C SER A 18 15.22 -14.50 10.94
N LYS A 19 15.06 -15.68 10.33
CA LYS A 19 15.66 -16.00 9.03
C LYS A 19 15.05 -15.17 7.90
N GLY A 20 15.89 -14.77 6.95
CA GLY A 20 15.48 -14.07 5.72
C GLY A 20 15.33 -12.55 5.90
N PHE A 21 15.15 -11.87 4.77
CA PHE A 21 14.92 -10.42 4.72
C PHE A 21 13.44 -10.07 4.91
N LEU A 22 13.19 -9.02 5.69
CA LEU A 22 11.88 -8.37 5.86
C LEU A 22 12.07 -6.85 5.89
N ALA A 23 11.19 -6.12 5.21
CA ALA A 23 11.09 -4.67 5.29
C ALA A 23 9.63 -4.20 5.20
N ARG A 24 9.39 -3.00 5.72
CA ARG A 24 8.15 -2.22 5.49
C ARG A 24 8.44 -1.15 4.45
N GLY A 25 7.53 -0.97 3.52
CA GLY A 25 7.59 0.07 2.51
C GLY A 25 6.41 1.03 2.61
N ALA A 26 6.66 2.29 2.26
CA ALA A 26 5.64 3.31 2.05
C ALA A 26 5.89 3.97 0.69
N ALA A 27 4.94 3.80 -0.23
CA ALA A 27 4.90 4.48 -1.52
C ALA A 27 4.07 5.75 -1.40
N TYR A 28 4.67 6.87 -1.79
CA TYR A 28 4.08 8.20 -1.74
C TYR A 28 3.60 8.50 -3.16
N ILE A 29 2.29 8.36 -3.37
CA ILE A 29 1.70 8.38 -4.70
C ILE A 29 0.79 9.59 -4.79
N GLY A 30 0.97 10.38 -5.85
CA GLY A 30 0.17 11.56 -6.13
C GLY A 30 -0.07 11.69 -7.62
N GLU A 31 -0.79 12.74 -8.02
CA GLU A 31 -0.89 13.11 -9.43
C GLU A 31 0.40 13.77 -9.91
N GLU A 32 0.71 13.65 -11.20
CA GLU A 32 1.98 14.13 -11.78
C GLU A 32 2.24 15.62 -11.51
N GLU A 33 1.19 16.45 -11.56
CA GLU A 33 1.28 17.92 -11.46
C GLU A 33 0.74 18.48 -10.12
N VAL A 34 0.46 17.62 -9.13
CA VAL A 34 -0.10 18.03 -7.83
C VAL A 34 0.92 17.80 -6.72
N GLU A 35 1.02 18.75 -5.79
CA GLU A 35 1.99 18.75 -4.68
C GLU A 35 1.64 17.73 -3.57
N GLY A 36 0.40 17.23 -3.55
CA GLY A 36 -0.10 16.25 -2.59
C GLY A 36 0.22 14.80 -2.93
N VAL A 37 0.38 13.98 -1.89
CA VAL A 37 0.53 12.52 -1.99
C VAL A 37 -0.35 11.84 -0.96
N GLU A 38 -0.70 10.61 -1.27
CA GLU A 38 -1.26 9.66 -0.31
C GLU A 38 -0.31 8.49 -0.10
N TYR A 39 -0.43 7.87 1.06
CA TYR A 39 0.45 6.80 1.48
C TYR A 39 -0.14 5.43 1.19
N PHE A 40 0.64 4.61 0.48
CA PHE A 40 0.33 3.21 0.21
C PHE A 40 1.41 2.32 0.82
N TYR A 41 1.04 1.56 1.84
CA TYR A 41 1.94 0.70 2.59
C TYR A 41 2.05 -0.68 1.98
N PHE A 42 3.21 -1.30 2.16
CA PHE A 42 3.45 -2.68 1.76
C PHE A 42 4.58 -3.33 2.58
N ARG A 43 4.77 -4.63 2.38
CA ARG A 43 5.89 -5.41 2.92
C ARG A 43 6.75 -5.92 1.78
N VAL A 44 8.05 -6.04 2.04
CA VAL A 44 8.98 -6.75 1.16
C VAL A 44 9.60 -7.86 1.96
N MET A 45 9.56 -9.08 1.45
CA MET A 45 10.19 -10.20 2.12
C MET A 45 10.78 -11.20 1.15
N THR A 46 11.79 -11.92 1.62
CA THR A 46 12.32 -13.07 0.89
C THR A 46 11.46 -14.31 1.10
N THR A 47 11.60 -15.30 0.22
CA THR A 47 10.91 -16.60 0.40
C THR A 47 11.32 -17.27 1.71
N ASP A 48 12.60 -17.19 2.09
CA ASP A 48 13.10 -17.67 3.39
C ASP A 48 12.35 -17.02 4.57
N ARG A 49 12.06 -15.72 4.46
CA ARG A 49 11.29 -15.02 5.48
C ARG A 49 9.84 -15.50 5.51
N LEU A 50 9.20 -15.64 4.35
CA LEU A 50 7.84 -16.16 4.26
C LEU A 50 7.74 -17.56 4.89
N LEU A 51 8.68 -18.46 4.59
CA LEU A 51 8.73 -19.79 5.19
C LEU A 51 8.91 -19.72 6.70
N SER A 52 9.79 -18.84 7.21
CA SER A 52 9.96 -18.67 8.66
C SER A 52 8.72 -18.12 9.37
N ILE A 53 7.90 -17.32 8.67
CA ILE A 53 6.59 -16.90 9.14
C ILE A 53 5.66 -18.10 9.14
N LEU A 54 5.64 -18.89 8.06
CA LEU A 54 4.76 -20.05 7.92
C LEU A 54 5.04 -21.19 8.93
N ASP A 55 6.29 -21.32 9.37
CA ASP A 55 6.67 -22.28 10.42
C ASP A 55 6.03 -21.93 11.78
N LYS A 56 5.78 -20.64 12.03
CA LYS A 56 5.15 -20.14 13.26
C LYS A 56 3.63 -19.97 13.08
N GLU A 57 3.25 -19.37 11.97
CA GLU A 57 1.91 -19.02 11.57
C GLU A 57 1.46 -19.95 10.44
N LYS A 58 0.44 -20.79 10.62
CA LYS A 58 0.08 -21.77 9.58
C LYS A 58 -0.41 -21.16 8.26
N ILE A 59 -0.78 -19.88 8.27
CA ILE A 59 -1.38 -19.15 7.15
C ILE A 59 -0.77 -17.76 7.09
N PHE A 60 -0.52 -17.27 5.88
CA PHE A 60 -0.07 -15.90 5.63
C PHE A 60 -1.04 -15.17 4.69
N ASP A 61 -1.60 -14.05 5.14
CA ASP A 61 -2.32 -13.13 4.26
C ASP A 61 -1.31 -12.22 3.55
N GLY A 62 -1.26 -12.36 2.22
CA GLY A 62 -0.26 -11.79 1.34
C GLY A 62 -0.62 -10.45 0.70
N ARG A 63 -1.76 -9.81 1.00
CA ARG A 63 -2.05 -8.48 0.44
C ARG A 63 -0.90 -7.50 0.75
N ALA A 64 -0.64 -6.59 -0.19
CA ALA A 64 0.39 -5.57 -0.06
C ALA A 64 1.77 -6.15 0.31
N THR A 65 2.16 -7.26 -0.33
CA THR A 65 3.42 -7.94 -0.05
C THR A 65 4.15 -8.28 -1.35
N PHE A 66 5.38 -7.80 -1.48
CA PHE A 66 6.32 -8.24 -2.50
C PHE A 66 7.20 -9.35 -1.97
N ILE A 67 7.17 -10.51 -2.64
CA ILE A 67 8.08 -11.63 -2.36
C ILE A 67 9.25 -11.53 -3.36
N VAL A 68 10.45 -11.33 -2.85
CA VAL A 68 11.66 -11.12 -3.66
C VAL A 68 12.68 -12.22 -3.45
N HIS A 69 13.56 -12.47 -4.43
CA HIS A 69 14.70 -13.37 -4.24
C HIS A 69 15.77 -12.73 -3.36
N THR A 70 16.12 -11.49 -3.69
CA THR A 70 17.04 -10.60 -2.95
C THR A 70 16.43 -9.21 -2.90
N PHE A 71 16.76 -8.41 -1.88
CA PHE A 71 16.30 -7.03 -1.83
C PHE A 71 16.92 -6.21 -2.95
N ASP A 72 16.07 -5.62 -3.78
CA ASP A 72 16.41 -4.72 -4.87
C ASP A 72 15.36 -3.61 -4.91
N GLN A 73 15.73 -2.40 -4.49
CA GLN A 73 14.81 -1.27 -4.44
C GLN A 73 14.35 -0.86 -5.85
N THR A 74 15.23 -0.92 -6.85
CA THR A 74 14.88 -0.55 -8.23
C THR A 74 13.82 -1.49 -8.79
N ALA A 75 13.96 -2.80 -8.58
CA ALA A 75 12.94 -3.76 -9.01
C ALA A 75 11.58 -3.54 -8.32
N ILE A 76 11.58 -3.08 -7.06
CA ILE A 76 10.36 -2.74 -6.33
C ILE A 76 9.71 -1.48 -6.92
N GLU A 77 10.51 -0.44 -7.20
CA GLU A 77 10.03 0.79 -7.86
C GLU A 77 9.43 0.50 -9.24
N GLU A 78 10.11 -0.31 -10.06
CA GLU A 78 9.59 -0.76 -11.36
C GLU A 78 8.25 -1.48 -11.21
N ARG A 79 8.15 -2.37 -10.22
CA ARG A 79 6.91 -3.10 -9.97
C ARG A 79 5.78 -2.18 -9.51
N ILE A 80 6.06 -1.20 -8.64
CA ILE A 80 5.08 -0.20 -8.23
C ILE A 80 4.65 0.63 -9.43
N ASN A 81 5.58 1.12 -10.26
CA ASN A 81 5.25 1.89 -11.44
C ASN A 81 4.36 1.12 -12.43
N ALA A 82 4.57 -0.20 -12.59
CA ALA A 82 3.66 -1.04 -13.37
C ALA A 82 2.23 -1.06 -12.80
N VAL A 83 2.08 -1.14 -11.47
CA VAL A 83 0.77 -1.02 -10.80
C VAL A 83 0.14 0.35 -11.07
N LEU A 84 0.93 1.43 -11.04
CA LEU A 84 0.43 2.78 -11.28
C LEU A 84 -0.09 2.97 -12.71
N GLN A 85 0.60 2.40 -13.71
CA GLN A 85 0.14 2.45 -15.11
C GLN A 85 -1.22 1.75 -15.29
N ASP A 86 -1.43 0.59 -14.64
CA ASP A 86 -2.70 -0.13 -14.69
C ASP A 86 -3.85 0.59 -13.93
N SER A 87 -3.50 1.56 -13.09
CA SER A 87 -4.42 2.26 -12.18
C SER A 87 -4.94 3.60 -12.71
N ILE A 88 -4.61 4.00 -13.95
CA ILE A 88 -5.08 5.25 -14.57
C ILE A 88 -6.62 5.26 -14.69
N ARG A 89 -7.31 6.19 -14.02
CA ARG A 89 -8.79 6.26 -13.97
C ARG A 89 -9.30 7.72 -14.05
N PRO A 90 -10.62 7.96 -14.23
CA PRO A 90 -11.17 9.31 -14.33
C PRO A 90 -11.03 10.16 -13.05
N THR A 91 -11.12 9.54 -11.88
CA THR A 91 -11.09 10.22 -10.57
C THR A 91 -10.01 9.65 -9.67
N TRP A 92 -9.50 10.47 -8.74
CA TRP A 92 -8.45 10.05 -7.81
C TRP A 92 -8.93 8.91 -6.90
N GLY A 93 -10.18 8.97 -6.42
CA GLY A 93 -10.76 7.89 -5.63
C GLY A 93 -10.76 6.54 -6.35
N GLU A 94 -11.07 6.51 -7.65
CA GLU A 94 -10.96 5.29 -8.46
C GLU A 94 -9.52 4.83 -8.66
N VAL A 95 -8.58 5.77 -8.82
CA VAL A 95 -7.14 5.49 -8.89
C VAL A 95 -6.67 4.84 -7.59
N ALA A 96 -6.96 5.45 -6.43
CA ALA A 96 -6.56 4.96 -5.12
C ALA A 96 -7.12 3.56 -4.83
N ILE A 97 -8.42 3.33 -5.14
CA ILE A 97 -9.04 2.00 -5.03
C ILE A 97 -8.36 0.97 -5.94
N ALA A 98 -7.95 1.36 -7.16
CA ALA A 98 -7.24 0.46 -8.06
C ALA A 98 -5.84 0.10 -7.52
N ILE A 99 -5.08 1.07 -7.01
CA ILE A 99 -3.76 0.86 -6.38
C ILE A 99 -3.90 -0.03 -5.13
N ASN A 100 -4.95 0.19 -4.34
CA ASN A 100 -5.22 -0.54 -3.09
C ASN A 100 -5.51 -2.05 -3.28
N ARG A 101 -5.70 -2.51 -4.52
CA ARG A 101 -5.72 -3.96 -4.81
C ARG A 101 -4.35 -4.61 -4.65
N TYR A 102 -3.29 -3.81 -4.80
CA TYR A 102 -1.90 -4.26 -4.81
C TYR A 102 -1.14 -3.80 -3.57
N LEU A 103 -1.41 -2.57 -3.11
CA LEU A 103 -0.82 -1.96 -1.91
C LEU A 103 -1.91 -1.73 -0.85
N SER A 104 -1.55 -1.23 0.33
CA SER A 104 -2.51 -0.92 1.39
C SER A 104 -2.61 0.59 1.57
N TRP A 105 -3.73 1.17 1.15
CA TRP A 105 -3.98 2.60 1.27
C TRP A 105 -4.26 3.00 2.73
N GLU A 106 -3.77 4.17 3.16
CA GLU A 106 -3.99 4.67 4.52
C GLU A 106 -5.48 5.00 4.82
N TYR A 107 -6.25 5.33 3.78
CA TYR A 107 -7.66 5.73 3.88
C TYR A 107 -8.67 4.63 3.53
N ASP A 108 -8.23 3.39 3.33
CA ASP A 108 -9.06 2.24 2.89
C ASP A 108 -10.27 1.94 3.80
N ASN A 109 -10.28 2.46 5.03
CA ASN A 109 -11.36 2.28 6.01
C ASN A 109 -12.04 3.59 6.43
N ILE A 110 -11.81 4.70 5.73
CA ILE A 110 -12.48 5.97 6.05
C ILE A 110 -13.75 6.08 5.21
N LYS A 111 -14.89 6.03 5.89
CA LYS A 111 -16.16 6.43 5.30
C LYS A 111 -16.27 7.96 5.41
N TYR A 112 -16.21 8.65 4.28
CA TYR A 112 -16.59 10.05 4.23
C TYR A 112 -18.11 10.16 4.42
N GLU A 113 -18.53 11.11 5.26
CA GLU A 113 -19.93 11.45 5.49
C GLU A 113 -20.11 12.96 5.24
N THR A 114 -21.27 13.37 4.73
CA THR A 114 -21.62 14.80 4.67
C THR A 114 -21.88 15.35 6.07
N ILE A 115 -21.94 16.68 6.20
CA ILE A 115 -22.32 17.30 7.48
C ILE A 115 -23.72 16.84 7.90
N GLU A 116 -24.67 16.72 6.97
CA GLU A 116 -26.01 16.21 7.26
C GLU A 116 -25.98 14.75 7.74
N GLU A 117 -25.23 13.87 7.06
CA GLU A 117 -25.08 12.47 7.46
C GLU A 117 -24.40 12.34 8.84
N ALA A 118 -23.38 13.17 9.10
CA ALA A 118 -22.71 13.22 10.40
C ALA A 118 -23.64 13.70 11.51
N LEU A 119 -24.43 14.75 11.25
CA LEU A 119 -25.41 15.28 12.20
C LEU A 119 -26.53 14.26 12.47
N GLU A 120 -27.02 13.57 11.45
CA GLU A 120 -28.03 12.53 11.58
C GLU A 120 -27.50 11.35 12.40
N ARG A 121 -26.25 10.92 12.17
CA ARG A 121 -25.60 9.90 12.99
C ARG A 121 -25.49 10.33 14.45
N ILE A 122 -24.99 11.54 14.72
CA ILE A 122 -24.83 12.09 16.08
C ILE A 122 -26.18 12.16 16.81
N ASN A 123 -27.23 12.58 16.12
CA ASN A 123 -28.57 12.73 16.71
C ASN A 123 -29.30 11.39 16.92
N ASN A 124 -28.85 10.31 16.28
CA ASN A 124 -29.44 8.97 16.36
C ASN A 124 -28.61 7.97 17.20
N VAL A 125 -27.57 8.43 17.91
CA VAL A 125 -26.87 7.60 18.91
C VAL A 125 -27.54 7.82 20.28
N ASP A 126 -28.41 6.89 20.67
CA ASP A 126 -28.89 6.68 22.05
C ASP A 126 -27.83 5.95 22.91
#